data_AF-A0A7V2AN61-F1
#
_entry.id   AF-A0A7V2AN61-F1
#
_cell.length_a   1.000
_cell.length_b   1.000
_cell.length_c   1.000
_cell.angle_alpha   90.00
_cell.angle_beta   90.00
_cell.angle_gamma   90.00
#
_symmetry.space_group_name_H-M   'P 1'
#
loop_
_entity.id
_entity.type
_entity.pdbx_description
1 polymer ?
#
loop_
_entity_poly.entity_id
_entity_poly.type
_entity_poly.pdbx_seq_one_letter_code
_entity_poly.pdbx_strand_id
1 'polypeptide(L)'
;MHLGDNTIPIAQAAVYGLASGAVVSAGIKKYYRESKDRLDYKILSGVFTAFVFMVTIFEFPLPFGSCEHPTGTPLMSIFMGPVITPFLSTVVLLLELLFKEGSIITLGANVFSLGIVGGFVGWGVFKLLHKLKAGLFIAGFAAGFLGDIFVYLTTATQLALGQMQGKSFLFYLMAFIPGQVPLAIIEGLFTGLVLQFIYGRRREMLEEFRVTN
;
A
#
# COMPACT_ATOMS: atom_id res chain seq x y z
N MET A 1 -5.87 -0.13 -7.14
CA MET A 1 -5.95 0.32 -8.55
C MET A 1 -5.00 1.49 -8.82
N HIS A 2 -4.17 1.37 -9.86
CA HIS A 2 -3.33 2.46 -10.38
C HIS A 2 -4.13 3.46 -11.23
N LEU A 3 -3.83 4.74 -11.06
CA LEU A 3 -4.27 5.79 -11.96
C LEU A 3 -3.35 5.82 -13.18
N GLY A 4 -3.91 5.59 -14.38
CA GLY A 4 -3.21 5.71 -15.66
C GLY A 4 -3.14 7.14 -16.19
N ASP A 5 -2.55 7.31 -17.38
CA ASP A 5 -2.48 8.60 -18.05
C ASP A 5 -3.86 9.23 -18.28
N ASN A 6 -3.94 10.56 -18.13
CA ASN A 6 -5.15 11.36 -18.36
C ASN A 6 -6.38 10.93 -17.53
N THR A 7 -6.18 10.29 -16.38
CA THR A 7 -7.26 9.95 -15.44
C THR A 7 -7.60 11.09 -14.48
N ILE A 8 -6.64 11.96 -14.18
CA ILE A 8 -6.80 13.18 -13.38
C ILE A 8 -6.12 14.38 -14.09
N PRO A 9 -6.60 15.62 -13.88
CA PRO A 9 -5.98 16.81 -14.47
C PRO A 9 -4.56 17.01 -13.96
N ILE A 10 -3.68 17.57 -14.80
CA ILE A 10 -2.28 17.82 -14.48
C ILE A 10 -2.12 18.68 -13.20
N ALA A 11 -3.00 19.67 -13.00
CA ALA A 11 -2.99 20.50 -11.81
C ALA A 11 -3.24 19.68 -10.52
N GLN A 12 -4.19 18.74 -10.56
CA GLN A 12 -4.47 17.85 -9.44
C GLN A 12 -3.32 16.86 -9.22
N ALA A 13 -2.76 16.33 -10.30
CA ALA A 13 -1.58 15.46 -10.24
C ALA A 13 -0.38 16.17 -9.57
N ALA A 14 -0.15 17.45 -9.89
CA ALA A 14 0.89 18.26 -9.27
C ALA A 14 0.66 18.46 -7.76
N VAL A 15 -0.59 18.70 -7.33
CA VAL A 15 -0.95 18.82 -5.91
C VAL A 15 -0.64 17.53 -5.16
N TYR A 16 -1.03 16.36 -5.69
CA TYR A 16 -0.68 15.08 -5.08
C TYR A 16 0.82 14.80 -5.14
N GLY A 17 1.51 15.22 -6.21
CA GLY A 17 2.97 15.14 -6.32
C GLY A 17 3.67 15.89 -5.19
N LEU A 18 3.24 17.13 -4.90
CA LEU A 18 3.78 17.92 -3.79
C LEU A 18 3.46 17.31 -2.42
N ALA A 19 2.20 16.91 -2.20
CA ALA A 19 1.76 16.31 -0.95
C ALA A 19 2.51 14.99 -0.66
N SER A 20 2.57 14.10 -1.65
CA SER A 20 3.29 12.83 -1.54
C SER A 20 4.80 13.05 -1.43
N GLY A 21 5.36 14.00 -2.19
CA GLY A 21 6.79 14.34 -2.15
C GLY A 21 7.27 14.75 -0.75
N ALA A 22 6.44 15.47 0.01
CA ALA A 22 6.76 15.83 1.40
C ALA A 22 6.85 14.59 2.31
N VAL A 23 5.88 13.67 2.21
CA VAL A 23 5.86 12.44 3.01
C VAL A 23 6.98 11.48 2.59
N VAL A 24 7.20 11.31 1.29
CA VAL A 24 8.31 10.52 0.74
C VAL A 24 9.66 11.06 1.22
N SER A 25 9.84 12.38 1.22
CA SER A 25 11.06 13.01 1.73
C SER A 25 11.30 12.72 3.20
N ALA A 26 10.24 12.72 4.02
CA ALA A 26 10.32 12.30 5.43
C ALA A 26 10.69 10.80 5.55
N GLY A 27 10.13 9.96 4.68
CA GLY A 27 10.46 8.54 4.58
C GLY A 27 11.91 8.27 4.21
N ILE A 28 12.46 8.98 3.23
CA ILE A 28 13.87 8.90 2.82
C ILE A 28 14.78 9.27 3.98
N LYS A 29 14.50 10.40 4.66
CA LYS A 29 15.29 10.84 5.82
C LYS A 29 15.28 9.81 6.95
N LYS A 30 14.10 9.25 7.26
CA LYS A 30 13.96 8.21 8.27
C LYS A 30 14.71 6.93 7.86
N TYR A 31 14.52 6.47 6.62
CA TYR A 31 15.22 5.31 6.07
C TYR A 31 16.74 5.46 6.15
N TYR A 32 17.28 6.61 5.74
CA TYR A 32 18.73 6.87 5.81
C TYR A 32 19.26 6.79 7.24
N ARG A 33 18.51 7.31 8.22
CA ARG A 33 18.88 7.25 9.64
C ARG A 33 18.85 5.82 10.19
N GLU A 34 17.80 5.05 9.91
CA GLU A 34 17.66 3.66 10.40
C GLU A 34 18.67 2.71 9.72
N SER A 35 19.03 2.99 8.47
CA SER A 35 19.88 2.13 7.65
C SER A 35 21.38 2.44 7.74
N LYS A 36 21.77 3.58 8.33
CA LYS A 36 23.16 4.08 8.34
C LYS A 36 24.14 3.02 8.82
N ASP A 37 23.83 2.39 9.95
CA ASP A 37 24.68 1.41 10.63
C ASP A 37 24.05 0.01 10.71
N ARG A 38 22.97 -0.24 9.95
CA ARG A 38 22.19 -1.48 9.93
C ARG A 38 22.10 -2.08 8.52
N LEU A 39 23.05 -2.94 8.18
CA LEU A 39 23.10 -3.62 6.88
C LEU A 39 21.93 -4.61 6.71
N ASP A 40 21.58 -5.32 7.77
CA ASP A 40 20.38 -6.13 7.93
C ASP A 40 19.11 -5.35 7.51
N TYR A 41 18.95 -4.12 8.01
CA TYR A 41 17.80 -3.28 7.69
C TYR A 41 17.77 -2.86 6.20
N LYS A 42 18.94 -2.53 5.62
CA LYS A 42 19.06 -2.25 4.18
C LYS A 42 18.63 -3.44 3.33
N ILE A 43 19.17 -4.62 3.64
CA ILE A 43 18.88 -5.85 2.91
C ILE A 43 17.38 -6.16 3.04
N LEU A 44 16.81 -6.12 4.24
CA LEU A 44 15.40 -6.48 4.42
C LEU A 44 14.46 -5.46 3.78
N SER A 45 14.81 -4.17 3.79
CA SER A 45 14.02 -3.16 3.06
C SER A 45 13.97 -3.45 1.56
N GLY A 46 15.11 -3.86 0.97
CA GLY A 46 15.19 -4.27 -0.42
C GLY A 46 14.37 -5.54 -0.68
N VAL A 47 14.46 -6.53 0.20
CA VAL A 47 13.67 -7.77 0.12
C VAL A 47 12.18 -7.48 0.20
N PHE A 48 11.72 -6.65 1.13
CA PHE A 48 10.30 -6.27 1.22
C PHE A 48 9.85 -5.48 0.00
N THR A 49 10.67 -4.55 -0.50
CA THR A 49 10.35 -3.78 -1.71
C THR A 49 10.22 -4.70 -2.93
N ALA A 50 11.17 -5.61 -3.11
CA ALA A 50 11.15 -6.60 -4.19
C ALA A 50 9.97 -7.58 -4.03
N PHE A 51 9.65 -8.00 -2.81
CA PHE A 51 8.52 -8.86 -2.53
C PHE A 51 7.18 -8.18 -2.84
N VAL A 52 6.98 -6.94 -2.39
CA VAL A 52 5.77 -6.17 -2.71
C VAL A 52 5.64 -6.00 -4.21
N PHE A 53 6.72 -5.59 -4.89
CA PHE A 53 6.74 -5.50 -6.35
C PHE A 53 6.42 -6.84 -7.03
N MET A 54 6.96 -7.95 -6.54
CA MET A 54 6.66 -9.28 -7.08
C MET A 54 5.19 -9.65 -6.87
N VAL A 55 4.61 -9.29 -5.72
CA VAL A 55 3.20 -9.55 -5.41
C VAL A 55 2.30 -8.68 -6.30
N THR A 56 2.65 -7.42 -6.53
CA THR A 56 1.84 -6.49 -7.33
C THR A 56 1.82 -6.84 -8.81
N ILE A 57 2.87 -7.45 -9.38
CA ILE A 57 2.84 -7.91 -10.78
C ILE A 57 1.98 -9.18 -10.99
N PHE A 58 1.56 -9.89 -9.93
CA PHE A 58 0.66 -11.03 -10.08
C PHE A 58 -0.77 -10.57 -10.33
N GLU A 59 -1.38 -11.08 -11.40
CA GLU A 59 -2.79 -10.87 -11.70
C GLU A 59 -3.65 -11.88 -10.94
N PHE A 60 -4.51 -11.39 -10.04
CA PHE A 60 -5.51 -12.23 -9.41
C PHE A 60 -6.80 -12.20 -10.22
N PRO A 61 -7.22 -13.35 -10.81
CA PRO A 61 -8.48 -13.42 -11.53
C PRO A 61 -9.63 -13.34 -10.53
N LEU A 62 -10.46 -12.30 -10.65
CA LEU A 62 -11.62 -12.11 -9.80
C LEU A 62 -12.90 -12.54 -10.50
N PRO A 63 -13.97 -12.83 -9.73
CA PRO A 63 -15.31 -12.97 -10.27
C PRO A 63 -15.63 -11.77 -11.17
N PHE A 64 -16.44 -11.97 -12.20
CA PHE A 64 -16.82 -10.93 -13.18
C PHE A 64 -15.75 -10.58 -14.25
N GLY A 65 -14.67 -11.36 -14.34
CA GLY A 65 -13.75 -11.31 -15.47
C GLY A 65 -12.74 -10.16 -15.43
N SER A 66 -12.58 -9.51 -14.28
CA SER A 66 -11.50 -8.55 -14.03
C SER A 66 -10.29 -9.24 -13.40
N CYS A 67 -9.09 -8.84 -13.81
CA CYS A 67 -7.86 -9.12 -13.06
C CYS A 67 -7.52 -7.89 -12.21
N GLU A 68 -7.13 -8.12 -10.97
CA GLU A 68 -6.67 -7.05 -10.08
C GLU A 68 -5.32 -7.42 -9.47
N HIS A 69 -4.57 -6.38 -9.12
CA HIS A 69 -3.23 -6.49 -8.55
C HIS A 69 -3.27 -6.18 -7.06
N PRO A 70 -2.75 -7.07 -6.19
CA PRO A 70 -2.62 -6.78 -4.77
C PRO A 70 -1.61 -5.66 -4.55
N THR A 71 -1.78 -4.91 -3.47
CA THR A 71 -1.03 -3.68 -3.19
C THR A 71 0.21 -3.95 -2.33
N GLY A 72 0.12 -4.84 -1.35
CA GLY A 72 1.17 -5.22 -0.40
C GLY A 72 1.60 -4.13 0.58
N THR A 73 1.07 -2.91 0.48
CA THR A 73 1.51 -1.77 1.29
C THR A 73 1.13 -1.86 2.77
N PRO A 74 -0.02 -2.44 3.18
CA PRO A 74 -0.30 -2.65 4.61
C PRO A 74 0.74 -3.55 5.27
N LEU A 75 1.07 -4.68 4.63
CA LEU A 75 2.08 -5.62 5.11
C LEU A 75 3.46 -4.96 5.18
N MET A 76 3.89 -4.27 4.12
CA MET A 76 5.15 -3.52 4.12
C MET A 76 5.19 -2.46 5.22
N SER A 77 4.05 -1.82 5.51
CA SER A 77 3.96 -0.82 6.57
C SER A 77 4.05 -1.39 7.97
N ILE A 78 3.54 -2.61 8.19
CA ILE A 78 3.70 -3.31 9.47
C ILE A 78 5.17 -3.56 9.79
N PHE A 79 5.98 -3.96 8.79
CA PHE A 79 7.41 -4.23 8.98
C PHE A 79 8.28 -2.97 8.95
N MET A 80 8.14 -2.12 7.93
CA MET A 80 9.03 -0.97 7.70
C MET A 80 8.54 0.31 8.39
N GLY A 81 7.29 0.33 8.84
CA GLY A 81 6.63 1.48 9.43
C GLY A 81 6.09 2.48 8.39
N PRO A 82 5.03 3.23 8.75
CA PRO A 82 4.21 4.01 7.81
C PRO A 82 4.93 5.21 7.23
N VAL A 83 6.00 5.69 7.87
CA VAL A 83 6.78 6.82 7.37
C VAL A 83 7.72 6.37 6.24
N ILE A 84 8.21 5.12 6.25
CA ILE A 84 9.16 4.61 5.23
C ILE A 84 8.40 3.98 4.07
N THR A 85 7.22 3.38 4.32
CA THR A 85 6.37 2.77 3.30
C THR A 85 6.16 3.63 2.05
N PRO A 86 5.89 4.96 2.12
CA PRO A 86 5.70 5.79 0.94
C PRO A 86 6.94 5.88 0.04
N PHE A 87 8.13 5.92 0.64
CA PHE A 87 9.39 5.91 -0.11
C PHE A 87 9.57 4.58 -0.84
N LEU A 88 9.42 3.45 -0.14
CA LEU A 88 9.55 2.12 -0.76
C LEU A 88 8.47 1.88 -1.82
N SER A 89 7.24 2.32 -1.55
CA SER A 89 6.13 2.23 -2.52
C SER A 89 6.39 3.08 -3.75
N THR A 90 7.08 4.23 -3.62
CA THR A 90 7.51 5.02 -4.78
C THR A 90 8.46 4.22 -5.65
N VAL A 91 9.39 3.46 -5.06
CA VAL A 91 10.29 2.57 -5.81
C VAL A 91 9.51 1.46 -6.50
N VAL A 92 8.56 0.81 -5.80
CA VAL A 92 7.68 -0.22 -6.38
C VAL A 92 6.90 0.33 -7.57
N LEU A 93 6.23 1.47 -7.40
CA LEU A 93 5.45 2.12 -8.46
C LEU A 93 6.31 2.49 -9.67
N LEU A 94 7.54 2.97 -9.46
CA LEU A 94 8.48 3.25 -10.55
C LEU A 94 8.89 1.99 -11.32
N LEU A 95 8.97 0.83 -10.67
CA LEU A 95 9.22 -0.45 -11.34
C LEU A 95 7.98 -0.92 -12.12
N GLU A 96 6.78 -0.70 -11.57
CA GLU A 96 5.51 -1.04 -12.22
C GLU A 96 5.25 -0.23 -13.49
N LEU A 97 5.78 1.00 -13.60
CA LEU A 97 5.79 1.76 -14.85
C LEU A 97 6.43 0.96 -16.01
N LEU A 98 7.43 0.10 -15.74
CA LEU A 98 8.05 -0.76 -16.76
C LEU A 98 7.09 -1.86 -17.27
N PHE A 99 6.08 -2.19 -16.46
CA PHE A 99 5.03 -3.17 -16.76
C PHE A 99 3.75 -2.51 -17.29
N LYS A 100 3.81 -1.20 -17.60
CA LYS A 100 2.69 -0.36 -18.07
C LYS A 100 1.56 -0.21 -17.06
N GLU A 101 1.86 -0.42 -15.78
CA GLU A 101 0.97 -0.14 -14.67
C GLU A 101 1.19 1.30 -14.20
N GLY A 102 0.20 2.17 -14.41
CA GLY A 102 0.25 3.59 -14.02
C GLY A 102 1.01 4.52 -14.97
N SER A 103 1.33 5.73 -14.49
CA SER A 103 2.03 6.76 -15.25
C SER A 103 2.91 7.64 -14.35
N ILE A 104 3.93 8.26 -14.94
CA ILE A 104 4.78 9.25 -14.26
C ILE A 104 3.99 10.48 -13.82
N ILE A 105 2.97 10.89 -14.58
CA ILE A 105 2.15 12.06 -14.26
C ILE A 105 1.31 11.79 -13.02
N THR A 106 0.74 10.60 -12.92
CA THR A 106 -0.11 10.19 -11.80
C THR A 106 0.66 9.55 -10.65
N LEU A 107 1.99 9.40 -10.76
CA LEU A 107 2.84 8.78 -9.75
C LEU A 107 2.60 9.36 -8.36
N GLY A 108 2.53 10.69 -8.24
CA GLY A 108 2.27 11.36 -6.96
C GLY A 108 0.92 10.98 -6.34
N ALA A 109 -0.12 10.84 -7.17
CA ALA A 109 -1.45 10.43 -6.74
C ALA A 109 -1.51 8.95 -6.36
N ASN A 110 -0.80 8.09 -7.10
CA ASN A 110 -0.67 6.66 -6.78
C ASN A 110 0.13 6.44 -5.49
N VAL A 111 1.24 7.17 -5.28
CA VAL A 111 1.98 7.15 -4.01
C VAL A 111 1.08 7.61 -2.86
N PHE A 112 0.21 8.60 -3.10
CA PHE A 112 -0.72 9.10 -2.08
C PHE A 112 -1.72 8.03 -1.63
N SER A 113 -2.41 7.39 -2.57
CA SER A 113 -3.39 6.35 -2.23
C SER A 113 -2.71 5.08 -1.74
N LEU A 114 -1.84 4.48 -2.55
CA LEU A 114 -1.27 3.15 -2.30
C LEU A 114 -0.21 3.19 -1.20
N GLY A 115 0.76 4.09 -1.30
CA GLY A 115 1.92 4.14 -0.41
C GLY A 115 1.66 4.84 0.92
N ILE A 116 0.92 5.96 0.90
CA ILE A 116 0.62 6.76 2.10
C ILE A 116 -0.65 6.25 2.76
N VAL A 117 -1.82 6.40 2.12
CA VAL A 117 -3.09 6.05 2.79
C VAL A 117 -3.14 4.56 3.14
N GLY A 118 -2.86 3.67 2.18
CA GLY A 118 -2.85 2.22 2.44
C GLY A 118 -1.88 1.82 3.56
N GLY A 119 -0.65 2.34 3.52
CA GLY A 119 0.36 2.09 4.54
C GLY A 119 -0.02 2.60 5.93
N PHE A 120 -0.41 3.87 6.05
CA PHE A 120 -0.77 4.48 7.34
C PHE A 120 -2.01 3.84 7.95
N VAL A 121 -3.05 3.59 7.16
CA VAL A 121 -4.28 2.94 7.63
C VAL A 121 -3.98 1.52 8.07
N GLY A 122 -3.31 0.72 7.23
CA GLY A 122 -2.96 -0.66 7.57
C GLY A 122 -2.13 -0.75 8.85
N TRP A 123 -1.07 0.05 8.96
CA TRP A 123 -0.25 0.09 10.17
C TRP A 123 -1.02 0.56 11.41
N GLY A 124 -1.85 1.59 11.27
CA GLY A 124 -2.67 2.13 12.36
C GLY A 124 -3.68 1.12 12.88
N VAL A 125 -4.39 0.44 11.98
CA VAL A 125 -5.31 -0.64 12.31
C VAL A 125 -4.59 -1.79 13.00
N PHE A 126 -3.45 -2.23 12.45
CA PHE A 126 -2.64 -3.29 13.05
C PHE A 126 -2.23 -2.94 14.49
N LYS A 127 -1.64 -1.75 14.70
CA LYS A 127 -1.18 -1.32 16.03
C LYS A 127 -2.34 -1.16 17.01
N LEU A 128 -3.48 -0.65 16.57
CA LEU A 128 -4.68 -0.53 17.41
C LEU A 128 -5.16 -1.92 17.85
N LEU A 129 -5.35 -2.85 16.92
CA LEU A 129 -5.84 -4.19 17.24
C LEU A 129 -4.83 -4.99 18.06
N HIS A 130 -3.54 -4.84 17.80
CA HIS A 130 -2.49 -5.45 18.61
C HIS A 130 -2.50 -4.90 20.05
N LYS A 131 -2.70 -3.59 20.22
CA LYS A 131 -2.87 -2.96 21.56
C LYS A 131 -4.12 -3.47 22.28
N LEU A 132 -5.19 -3.76 21.54
CA LEU A 132 -6.41 -4.39 22.05
C LEU A 132 -6.28 -5.91 22.26
N LYS A 133 -5.07 -6.47 22.11
CA LYS A 133 -4.76 -7.91 22.28
C LYS A 133 -5.54 -8.82 21.32
N ALA A 134 -5.92 -8.31 20.15
CA ALA A 134 -6.44 -9.17 19.08
C ALA A 134 -5.36 -10.17 18.62
N GLY A 135 -5.79 -11.34 18.14
CA GLY A 135 -4.87 -12.32 17.57
C GLY A 135 -4.10 -11.76 16.38
N LEU A 136 -2.85 -12.19 16.20
CA LEU A 136 -1.95 -11.66 15.17
C LEU A 136 -2.54 -11.77 13.76
N PHE A 137 -3.16 -12.92 13.44
CA PHE A 137 -3.89 -13.12 12.20
C PHE A 137 -5.02 -12.08 12.00
N ILE A 138 -5.84 -11.82 13.03
CA ILE A 138 -6.97 -10.89 12.95
C ILE A 138 -6.47 -9.45 12.75
N ALA A 139 -5.43 -9.06 13.50
CA ALA A 139 -4.81 -7.75 13.36
C ALA A 139 -4.22 -7.56 11.95
N GLY A 140 -3.55 -8.59 11.41
CA GLY A 140 -3.02 -8.58 10.04
C GLY A 140 -4.12 -8.54 8.98
N PHE A 141 -5.17 -9.36 9.14
CA PHE A 141 -6.30 -9.39 8.24
C PHE A 141 -6.99 -8.03 8.13
N ALA A 142 -7.32 -7.45 9.28
CA ALA A 142 -7.97 -6.14 9.32
C ALA A 142 -7.06 -5.04 8.75
N ALA A 143 -5.74 -5.13 8.97
CA ALA A 143 -4.79 -4.18 8.42
C ALA A 143 -4.74 -4.21 6.89
N GLY A 144 -4.64 -5.40 6.29
CA GLY A 144 -4.69 -5.57 4.83
C GLY A 144 -6.03 -5.09 4.26
N PHE A 145 -7.13 -5.65 4.78
CA PHE A 145 -8.47 -5.35 4.32
C PHE A 145 -8.83 -3.86 4.41
N LEU A 146 -8.65 -3.23 5.58
CA LEU A 146 -8.99 -1.82 5.75
C LEU A 146 -7.98 -0.90 5.05
N GLY A 147 -6.71 -1.30 4.93
CA GLY A 147 -5.73 -0.59 4.12
C GLY A 147 -6.22 -0.41 2.68
N ASP A 148 -6.63 -1.51 2.04
CA ASP A 148 -7.09 -1.50 0.64
C ASP A 148 -8.42 -0.78 0.45
N ILE A 149 -9.35 -0.93 1.39
CA ILE A 149 -10.61 -0.17 1.35
C ILE A 149 -10.33 1.33 1.38
N PHE A 150 -9.35 1.79 2.16
CA PHE A 150 -8.99 3.21 2.20
C PHE A 150 -8.18 3.67 0.98
N VAL A 151 -7.37 2.79 0.38
CA VAL A 151 -6.79 3.03 -0.95
C VAL A 151 -7.92 3.29 -1.94
N TYR A 152 -8.92 2.41 -1.98
CA TYR A 152 -10.06 2.53 -2.86
C TYR A 152 -10.81 3.86 -2.64
N LEU A 153 -11.20 4.16 -1.40
CA LEU A 153 -11.89 5.42 -1.07
C LEU A 153 -11.09 6.64 -1.55
N THR A 154 -9.76 6.60 -1.41
CA THR A 154 -8.86 7.66 -1.84
C THR A 154 -8.84 7.78 -3.36
N THR A 155 -8.67 6.68 -4.09
CA THR A 155 -8.64 6.67 -5.56
C THR A 155 -9.98 7.12 -6.16
N ALA A 156 -11.11 6.67 -5.60
CA ALA A 156 -12.43 7.13 -6.01
C ALA A 156 -12.61 8.64 -5.77
N THR A 157 -12.08 9.16 -4.66
CA THR A 157 -12.07 10.60 -4.37
C THR A 157 -11.18 11.37 -5.35
N GLN A 158 -9.99 10.85 -5.66
CA GLN A 158 -9.07 11.45 -6.64
C GLN A 158 -9.75 11.59 -8.01
N LEU A 159 -10.40 10.53 -8.49
CA LEU A 159 -11.11 10.53 -9.78
C LEU A 159 -12.34 11.45 -9.77
N ALA A 160 -13.09 11.47 -8.67
CA ALA A 160 -14.24 12.34 -8.53
C ALA A 160 -13.83 13.81 -8.50
N LEU A 161 -12.78 14.19 -7.78
CA LEU A 161 -12.31 15.58 -7.73
C LEU A 161 -11.71 16.04 -9.07
N GLY A 162 -11.13 15.11 -9.84
CA GLY A 162 -10.55 15.43 -11.14
C GLY A 162 -11.57 15.80 -12.20
N GLN A 163 -12.84 15.39 -12.04
CA GLN A 163 -13.97 15.74 -12.90
C GLN A 163 -13.76 15.50 -14.42
N MET A 164 -12.72 14.78 -14.84
CA MET A 164 -12.41 14.58 -16.26
C MET A 164 -13.51 13.82 -17.01
N GLN A 165 -14.20 12.91 -16.31
CA GLN A 165 -15.35 12.19 -16.86
C GLN A 165 -16.71 12.72 -16.36
N GLY A 166 -16.72 13.79 -15.54
CA GLY A 166 -17.95 14.35 -14.95
C GLY A 166 -18.74 13.40 -14.04
N LYS A 167 -18.10 12.34 -13.52
CA LYS A 167 -18.75 11.32 -12.69
C LYS A 167 -18.62 11.63 -11.20
N SER A 168 -19.61 11.23 -10.43
CA SER A 168 -19.64 11.44 -8.98
C SER A 168 -18.71 10.47 -8.25
N PHE A 169 -18.35 10.81 -7.01
CA PHE A 169 -17.65 9.90 -6.10
C PHE A 169 -18.38 8.57 -5.93
N LEU A 170 -19.70 8.60 -5.75
CA LEU A 170 -20.52 7.41 -5.58
C LEU A 170 -20.48 6.50 -6.82
N PHE A 171 -20.37 7.07 -8.02
CA PHE A 171 -20.19 6.28 -9.24
C PHE A 171 -18.90 5.44 -9.18
N TYR A 172 -17.75 6.07 -8.89
CA TYR A 172 -16.48 5.35 -8.80
C TYR A 172 -16.46 4.37 -7.61
N LEU A 173 -17.11 4.73 -6.50
CA LEU A 173 -17.26 3.87 -5.33
C LEU A 173 -18.20 2.68 -5.58
N MET A 174 -19.08 2.72 -6.56
CA MET A 174 -19.86 1.55 -6.94
C MET A 174 -19.14 0.73 -8.01
N ALA A 175 -18.42 1.40 -8.91
CA ALA A 175 -17.73 0.78 -10.02
C ALA A 175 -16.60 -0.16 -9.58
N PHE A 176 -15.84 0.17 -8.52
CA PHE A 176 -14.73 -0.69 -8.09
C PHE A 176 -15.09 -1.75 -7.05
N ILE A 177 -16.31 -1.74 -6.47
CA ILE A 177 -16.72 -2.78 -5.49
C ILE A 177 -16.50 -4.21 -6.01
N PRO A 178 -16.90 -4.56 -7.25
CA PRO A 178 -16.79 -5.95 -7.74
C PRO A 178 -15.35 -6.46 -7.81
N GLY A 179 -14.36 -5.59 -8.00
CA GLY A 179 -12.94 -5.95 -8.04
C GLY A 179 -12.23 -5.74 -6.70
N GLN A 180 -12.37 -4.55 -6.11
CA GLN A 180 -11.54 -4.13 -4.99
C GLN A 180 -11.97 -4.75 -3.65
N VAL A 181 -13.26 -5.06 -3.45
CA VAL A 181 -13.70 -5.70 -2.20
C VAL A 181 -13.23 -7.15 -2.12
N PRO A 182 -13.40 -7.99 -3.17
CA PRO A 182 -12.81 -9.33 -3.18
C PRO A 182 -11.28 -9.31 -3.04
N LEU A 183 -10.60 -8.39 -3.73
CA LEU A 183 -9.16 -8.23 -3.60
C LEU A 183 -8.76 -7.90 -2.16
N ALA A 184 -9.41 -6.93 -1.52
CA ALA A 184 -9.12 -6.53 -0.14
C ALA A 184 -9.28 -7.71 0.85
N ILE A 185 -10.24 -8.61 0.60
CA ILE A 185 -10.40 -9.82 1.41
C ILE A 185 -9.20 -10.75 1.22
N ILE A 186 -8.78 -10.99 -0.02
CA ILE A 186 -7.62 -11.83 -0.35
C ILE A 186 -6.35 -11.24 0.28
N GLU A 187 -6.14 -9.93 0.16
CA GLU A 187 -4.97 -9.24 0.67
C GLU A 187 -4.96 -9.17 2.21
N GLY A 188 -6.14 -9.03 2.84
CA GLY A 188 -6.32 -9.23 4.27
C GLY A 188 -5.91 -10.64 4.70
N LEU A 189 -6.45 -11.68 4.05
CA LEU A 189 -6.09 -13.07 4.34
C LEU A 189 -4.59 -13.29 4.20
N PHE A 190 -4.01 -12.81 3.11
CA PHE A 190 -2.58 -12.89 2.85
C PHE A 190 -1.75 -12.23 3.95
N THR A 191 -2.08 -10.99 4.32
CA THR A 191 -1.38 -10.24 5.37
C THR A 191 -1.45 -10.96 6.72
N GLY A 192 -2.65 -11.44 7.10
CA GLY A 192 -2.85 -12.20 8.32
C GLY A 192 -2.06 -13.52 8.34
N LEU A 193 -2.10 -14.28 7.25
CA LEU A 193 -1.38 -15.55 7.11
C LEU A 193 0.14 -15.37 7.14
N VAL A 194 0.67 -14.37 6.43
CA VAL A 194 2.11 -14.09 6.41
C VAL A 194 2.62 -13.75 7.80
N LEU A 195 1.91 -12.88 8.54
CA LEU A 195 2.31 -12.55 9.91
C LEU A 195 2.24 -13.76 10.84
N GLN A 196 1.17 -14.55 10.75
CA GLN A 196 1.02 -15.77 11.55
C GLN A 196 2.11 -16.80 11.23
N PHE A 197 2.47 -16.96 9.95
CA PHE A 197 3.52 -17.86 9.49
C PHE A 197 4.89 -17.44 10.01
N ILE A 198 5.23 -16.15 9.89
CA ILE A 198 6.49 -15.59 10.39
C ILE A 198 6.57 -15.76 11.91
N TYR A 199 5.48 -15.53 12.64
CA TYR A 199 5.44 -15.74 14.09
C TYR A 199 5.77 -17.18 14.49
N GLY A 200 5.29 -18.17 13.73
CA GLY A 200 5.56 -19.58 14.00
C GLY A 200 6.95 -20.08 13.59
N ARG A 201 7.66 -19.36 12.71
CA ARG A 201 8.94 -19.85 12.12
C ARG A 201 10.16 -18.99 12.39
N ARG A 202 9.97 -17.67 12.49
CA ARG A 202 11.02 -16.63 12.55
C ARG A 202 10.56 -15.50 13.48
N ARG A 203 10.20 -15.85 14.71
CA ARG A 203 9.70 -14.87 15.69
C ARG A 203 10.69 -13.74 15.93
N GLU A 204 12.00 -14.02 15.89
CA GLU A 204 13.02 -12.98 16.04
C GLU A 204 12.87 -11.83 15.03
N MET A 205 12.35 -12.09 13.82
CA MET A 205 12.14 -11.08 12.80
C MET A 205 11.02 -10.10 13.17
N LEU A 206 9.98 -10.55 13.87
CA LEU A 206 8.90 -9.67 14.33
C LEU A 206 9.37 -8.76 15.48
N GLU A 207 10.24 -9.27 16.33
CA GLU A 207 10.84 -8.54 17.46
C GLU A 207 11.86 -7.51 16.97
N GLU A 208 12.73 -7.91 16.03
CA GLU A 208 13.74 -7.05 15.41
C GLU A 208 13.14 -5.83 14.71
N PHE A 209 11.98 -6.01 14.07
CA PHE A 209 11.23 -4.93 13.41
C PHE A 209 10.20 -4.26 14.32
N ARG A 210 10.16 -4.62 15.60
CA ARG A 210 9.23 -4.05 16.61
C ARG A 210 7.77 -4.12 16.14
N VAL A 211 7.44 -5.20 15.43
CA VAL A 211 6.09 -5.50 14.95
C VAL A 211 5.24 -5.87 16.16
N THR A 212 5.72 -6.85 16.93
CA THR A 212 5.20 -7.29 18.23
C THR A 212 6.15 -6.88 19.35
N ASN A 213 5.63 -6.62 20.56
CA ASN A 213 6.45 -6.34 21.75
C ASN A 213 7.30 -7.54 22.17
#